data_AF-A0ABD4TM87-F1
#
_entry.id   AF-A0ABD4TM87-F1
#
_cell.length_a   1.000
_cell.length_b   1.000
_cell.length_c   1.000
_cell.angle_alpha   90.00
_cell.angle_beta   90.00
_cell.angle_gamma   90.00
#
_symmetry.space_group_name_H-M   'P 1'
#
loop_
_entity.id
_entity.type
_entity.pdbx_description
1 polymer ?
#
loop_
_entity_poly.entity_id
_entity_poly.type
_entity_poly.pdbx_seq_one_letter_code
_entity_poly.pdbx_strand_id
1 'polypeptide(L)'
;MRGTGDCRIGYYTGVHNSPQSEGTINGSISFLLDAAEVVHQSVFPASYAEINGTEVRWNFPEITEIKPGTTLSTSAATSTFIPRESGVTIERRTNRTQFSDAGVQDAVFNITFDTIHPDGLWGRIEAANTSDVSASFIPGTVQTDLPLFGLNEGLHRIEYRINTTMIEAGNQYFISAAVAVEPTQPVMFAPSIGVWETINFTRTAAPEGTMVTVPHILLPDNVSNVSFSSATPCTWEMARNEHIISSITQRSDLVVPSPPSAAFTATPTSGAAGFTVRFNDTSTGEPTSWFWDLGDGTNSTDQHPVHTYTTPGTYSVRLTASNAVGSDTVTEQALIIVHIRGDFNGNGRVDIGDVAKVAWMAIGLMEPDPAANFKGDGEVDSADAARIAYYYVGKIPAL
;
A
#
# COMPACT_ATOMS: atom_id res chain seq x y z
N MET A 1 13.87 -7.69 -31.19
CA MET A 1 13.10 -8.96 -31.13
C MET A 1 12.11 -8.81 -30.00
N ARG A 2 10.83 -9.19 -30.14
CA ARG A 2 10.01 -9.45 -28.95
C ARG A 2 10.81 -10.42 -28.09
N GLY A 3 11.08 -10.07 -26.85
CA GLY A 3 12.00 -10.82 -26.00
C GLY A 3 11.40 -12.15 -25.57
N THR A 4 11.23 -13.10 -26.48
CA THR A 4 10.96 -14.49 -26.12
C THR A 4 12.28 -15.10 -25.67
N GLY A 5 12.59 -14.95 -24.38
CA GLY A 5 13.67 -15.66 -23.73
C GLY A 5 13.09 -16.81 -22.92
N ASP A 6 13.72 -17.97 -23.00
CA ASP A 6 13.49 -19.03 -22.02
C ASP A 6 13.94 -18.51 -20.66
N CYS A 7 12.98 -18.13 -19.81
CA CYS A 7 13.27 -17.65 -18.48
C CYS A 7 13.36 -18.84 -17.53
N ARG A 8 14.48 -18.93 -16.84
CA ARG A 8 14.65 -19.85 -15.72
C ARG A 8 13.83 -19.35 -14.53
N ILE A 9 13.05 -20.21 -13.88
CA ILE A 9 12.31 -19.80 -12.69
C ILE A 9 13.31 -19.61 -11.55
N GLY A 10 13.30 -18.41 -10.96
CA GLY A 10 14.06 -18.07 -9.76
C GLY A 10 13.12 -17.91 -8.57
N TYR A 11 13.65 -18.14 -7.37
CA TYR A 11 13.02 -17.83 -6.10
C TYR A 11 13.98 -16.93 -5.33
N TYR A 12 13.47 -15.84 -4.79
CA TYR A 12 14.28 -14.90 -4.03
C TYR A 12 13.54 -14.49 -2.76
N THR A 13 14.22 -14.63 -1.63
CA THR A 13 13.72 -14.23 -0.32
C THR A 13 14.78 -13.41 0.40
N GLY A 14 14.39 -12.48 1.25
CA GLY A 14 15.37 -11.62 1.92
C GLY A 14 14.78 -10.77 3.03
N VAL A 15 15.69 -10.11 3.73
CA VAL A 15 15.42 -9.15 4.77
C VAL A 15 16.09 -7.84 4.38
N HIS A 16 15.32 -6.77 4.31
CA HIS A 16 15.81 -5.42 4.06
C HIS A 16 15.57 -4.53 5.27
N ASN A 17 16.63 -4.00 5.85
CA ASN A 17 16.50 -2.99 6.88
C ASN A 17 16.48 -1.61 6.22
N SER A 18 15.37 -0.86 6.40
CA SER A 18 15.20 0.44 5.74
C SER A 18 16.27 1.44 6.21
N PRO A 19 16.75 2.35 5.35
CA PRO A 19 17.63 3.44 5.78
C PRO A 19 17.03 4.34 6.87
N GLN A 20 15.69 4.40 6.99
CA GLN A 20 15.01 5.19 8.02
C GLN A 20 14.86 4.46 9.36
N SER A 21 15.25 3.19 9.45
CA SER A 21 15.11 2.41 10.67
C SER A 21 16.12 2.85 11.73
N GLU A 22 15.66 3.03 12.98
CA GLU A 22 16.52 3.45 14.09
C GLU A 22 17.34 2.31 14.72
N GLY A 23 17.13 1.06 14.28
CA GLY A 23 17.74 -0.15 14.87
C GLY A 23 18.20 -1.19 13.86
N THR A 24 19.14 -2.04 14.29
CA THR A 24 19.63 -3.21 13.54
C THR A 24 18.68 -4.40 13.75
N ILE A 25 18.42 -5.18 12.71
CA ILE A 25 17.71 -6.47 12.84
C ILE A 25 18.74 -7.50 13.32
N ASN A 26 18.45 -8.15 14.45
CA ASN A 26 19.32 -9.13 15.08
C ASN A 26 18.57 -10.44 15.35
N GLY A 27 19.33 -11.52 15.56
CA GLY A 27 18.79 -12.83 15.95
C GLY A 27 18.73 -13.83 14.79
N SER A 28 18.13 -14.99 15.07
CA SER A 28 18.02 -16.06 14.09
C SER A 28 17.01 -15.69 12.99
N ILE A 29 17.42 -15.93 11.75
CA ILE A 29 16.59 -15.74 10.56
C ILE A 29 16.58 -17.07 9.82
N SER A 30 15.38 -17.56 9.51
CA SER A 30 15.22 -18.78 8.74
C SER A 30 14.30 -18.55 7.55
N PHE A 31 14.69 -19.11 6.41
CA PHE A 31 13.88 -19.17 5.20
C PHE A 31 13.72 -20.63 4.78
N LEU A 32 12.51 -21.01 4.40
CA LEU A 32 12.20 -22.31 3.84
C LEU A 32 11.53 -22.14 2.48
N LEU A 33 12.03 -22.90 1.51
CA LEU A 33 11.45 -23.05 0.19
C LEU A 33 11.35 -24.55 -0.11
N ASP A 34 10.14 -25.03 -0.37
CA ASP A 34 9.90 -26.36 -0.93
C ASP A 34 9.34 -26.21 -2.34
N ALA A 35 10.20 -26.47 -3.32
CA ALA A 35 9.87 -26.34 -4.73
C ALA A 35 10.49 -27.47 -5.53
N ALA A 36 9.72 -28.02 -6.47
CA ALA A 36 10.24 -29.02 -7.39
C ALA A 36 11.38 -28.41 -8.23
N GLU A 37 12.32 -29.27 -8.63
CA GLU A 37 13.34 -28.94 -9.65
C GLU A 37 14.35 -27.86 -9.22
N VAL A 38 14.46 -27.52 -7.93
CA VAL A 38 15.50 -26.61 -7.44
C VAL A 38 16.89 -27.17 -7.75
N VAL A 39 17.73 -26.34 -8.37
CA VAL A 39 19.10 -26.70 -8.73
C VAL A 39 20.03 -26.24 -7.62
N HIS A 40 20.66 -27.20 -6.95
CA HIS A 40 21.46 -26.94 -5.75
C HIS A 40 22.62 -25.96 -6.02
N GLN A 41 23.22 -25.97 -7.22
CA GLN A 41 24.30 -25.04 -7.58
C GLN A 41 23.85 -23.58 -7.74
N SER A 42 22.53 -23.33 -7.80
CA SER A 42 21.96 -21.98 -7.88
C SER A 42 21.46 -21.44 -6.55
N VAL A 43 21.68 -22.19 -5.46
CA VAL A 43 21.33 -21.77 -4.10
C VAL A 43 22.38 -20.80 -3.56
N PHE A 44 21.94 -19.65 -3.09
CA PHE A 44 22.77 -18.60 -2.51
C PHE A 44 22.12 -18.01 -1.26
N PRO A 45 22.88 -17.65 -0.21
CA PRO A 45 24.25 -18.09 0.03
C PRO A 45 24.28 -19.58 0.40
N ALA A 46 25.07 -20.37 -0.33
CA ALA A 46 25.15 -21.82 -0.10
C ALA A 46 25.68 -22.20 1.29
N SER A 47 26.47 -21.32 1.92
CA SER A 47 27.05 -21.54 3.25
C SER A 47 26.04 -21.60 4.38
N TYR A 48 24.85 -21.04 4.18
CA TYR A 48 23.77 -21.03 5.17
C TYR A 48 22.61 -21.95 4.77
N ALA A 49 22.72 -22.65 3.64
CA ALA A 49 21.66 -23.45 3.07
C ALA A 49 21.82 -24.94 3.41
N GLU A 50 20.77 -25.53 3.96
CA GLU A 50 20.56 -26.96 4.10
C GLU A 50 19.59 -27.42 3.02
N ILE A 51 19.96 -28.43 2.23
CA ILE A 51 19.15 -28.92 1.11
C ILE A 51 18.77 -30.38 1.37
N ASN A 52 17.46 -30.67 1.33
CA ASN A 52 16.92 -32.01 1.53
C ASN A 52 15.83 -32.29 0.50
N GLY A 53 16.19 -32.98 -0.59
CA GLY A 53 15.28 -33.21 -1.70
C GLY A 53 14.90 -31.90 -2.41
N THR A 54 13.61 -31.55 -2.38
CA THR A 54 13.07 -30.30 -2.93
C THR A 54 13.07 -29.14 -1.93
N GLU A 55 13.36 -29.42 -0.65
CA GLU A 55 13.40 -28.42 0.41
C GLU A 55 14.79 -27.76 0.49
N VAL A 56 14.81 -26.44 0.46
CA VAL A 56 15.97 -25.61 0.80
C VAL A 56 15.64 -24.77 2.01
N ARG A 57 16.44 -24.92 3.08
CA ARG A 57 16.33 -24.15 4.31
C ARG A 57 17.58 -23.31 4.51
N TRP A 58 17.43 -21.99 4.57
CA TRP A 58 18.52 -21.11 4.98
C TRP A 58 18.40 -20.80 6.46
N ASN A 59 19.43 -21.11 7.25
CA ASN A 59 19.51 -20.84 8.68
C ASN A 59 20.68 -19.88 8.94
N PHE A 60 20.35 -18.64 9.31
CA PHE A 60 21.34 -17.63 9.65
C PHE A 60 21.63 -17.63 11.16
N PRO A 61 22.90 -17.47 11.58
CA PRO A 61 23.30 -17.51 12.98
C PRO A 61 22.71 -16.34 13.79
N GLU A 62 22.62 -16.51 15.10
CA GLU A 62 21.99 -15.56 16.04
C GLU A 62 22.61 -14.14 16.00
N ILE A 63 23.88 -14.03 15.61
CA ILE A 63 24.62 -12.75 15.49
C ILE A 63 24.46 -12.08 14.12
N THR A 64 23.49 -12.47 13.30
CA THR A 64 23.29 -11.85 11.98
C THR A 64 22.75 -10.44 12.16
N GLU A 65 23.63 -9.44 11.99
CA GLU A 65 23.30 -8.03 12.07
C GLU A 65 22.94 -7.48 10.69
N ILE A 66 21.69 -7.06 10.50
CA ILE A 66 21.26 -6.34 9.29
C ILE A 66 21.06 -4.88 9.68
N LYS A 67 22.02 -4.04 9.35
CA LYS A 67 22.05 -2.60 9.70
C LYS A 67 21.08 -1.79 8.83
N PRO A 68 20.61 -0.62 9.29
CA PRO A 68 19.81 0.28 8.46
C PRO A 68 20.45 0.53 7.08
N GLY A 69 19.65 0.39 6.03
CA GLY A 69 20.06 0.52 4.63
C GLY A 69 20.72 -0.73 4.03
N THR A 70 20.85 -1.83 4.77
CA THR A 70 21.41 -3.09 4.26
C THR A 70 20.34 -4.14 3.98
N THR A 71 20.70 -5.12 3.13
CA THR A 71 19.83 -6.24 2.79
C THR A 71 20.58 -7.55 2.99
N LEU A 72 19.93 -8.53 3.61
CA LEU A 72 20.29 -9.93 3.57
C LEU A 72 19.37 -10.65 2.59
N SER A 73 19.91 -11.49 1.72
CA SER A 73 19.09 -12.15 0.69
C SER A 73 19.54 -13.56 0.45
N THR A 74 18.57 -14.39 0.05
CA THR A 74 18.76 -15.74 -0.42
C THR A 74 18.11 -15.89 -1.79
N SER A 75 18.63 -16.82 -2.57
CA SER A 75 18.06 -17.16 -3.87
C SER A 75 18.24 -18.62 -4.20
N ALA A 76 17.32 -19.18 -4.96
CA ALA A 76 17.42 -20.47 -5.61
C ALA A 76 16.84 -20.39 -7.02
N ALA A 77 17.19 -21.30 -7.93
CA ALA A 77 16.58 -21.38 -9.25
C ALA A 77 16.25 -22.83 -9.63
N THR A 78 15.22 -23.04 -10.45
CA THR A 78 14.81 -24.37 -10.91
C THR A 78 15.58 -24.83 -12.14
N SER A 79 15.55 -26.12 -12.49
CA SER A 79 16.04 -26.59 -13.79
C SER A 79 15.07 -26.28 -14.93
N THR A 80 13.83 -25.92 -14.61
CA THR A 80 12.78 -25.61 -15.59
C THR A 80 12.88 -24.21 -16.15
N PHE A 81 12.66 -24.14 -17.45
CA PHE A 81 12.57 -22.92 -18.24
C PHE A 81 11.14 -22.79 -18.75
N ILE A 82 10.56 -21.60 -18.61
CA ILE A 82 9.22 -21.29 -19.11
C ILE A 82 9.36 -20.20 -20.16
N PRO A 83 8.84 -20.40 -21.39
CA PRO A 83 8.73 -19.34 -22.39
C PRO A 83 7.81 -18.25 -21.85
N ARG A 84 8.27 -17.00 -21.86
CA ARG A 84 7.45 -15.86 -21.44
C ARG A 84 7.35 -14.81 -22.52
N GLU A 85 6.15 -14.27 -22.66
CA GLU A 85 5.92 -12.96 -23.26
C GLU A 85 5.87 -11.96 -22.11
N SER A 86 6.95 -11.20 -21.93
CA SER A 86 6.92 -10.01 -21.06
C SER A 86 6.23 -8.89 -21.83
N GLY A 87 5.52 -8.02 -21.10
CA GLY A 87 4.98 -6.78 -21.65
C GLY A 87 6.07 -5.75 -21.97
N VAL A 88 7.34 -6.13 -21.90
CA VAL A 88 8.50 -5.29 -22.18
C VAL A 88 9.33 -5.89 -23.31
N THR A 89 9.49 -5.12 -24.37
CA THR A 89 10.42 -5.42 -25.45
C THR A 89 11.72 -4.66 -25.24
N ILE A 90 12.85 -5.38 -25.15
CA ILE A 90 14.19 -4.78 -25.07
C ILE A 90 14.91 -5.00 -26.39
N GLU A 91 15.41 -3.92 -26.97
CA GLU A 91 16.21 -3.94 -28.19
C GLU A 91 17.57 -3.29 -27.93
N ARG A 92 18.65 -4.05 -28.18
CA ARG A 92 20.01 -3.53 -28.10
C ARG A 92 20.36 -2.82 -29.41
N ARG A 93 20.80 -1.56 -29.35
CA ARG A 93 21.27 -0.84 -30.55
C ARG A 93 22.70 -1.21 -30.95
N THR A 94 23.58 -1.47 -29.99
CA THR A 94 24.99 -1.80 -30.25
C THR A 94 25.20 -3.31 -30.25
N ASN A 95 25.54 -3.90 -31.40
CA ASN A 95 25.82 -5.33 -31.51
C ASN A 95 27.08 -5.74 -30.71
N ARG A 96 27.30 -7.07 -30.59
CA ARG A 96 28.55 -7.61 -30.02
C ARG A 96 29.74 -6.98 -30.73
N THR A 97 30.64 -6.37 -29.97
CA THR A 97 31.86 -5.74 -30.51
C THR A 97 33.03 -6.69 -30.30
N GLN A 98 33.88 -6.85 -31.31
CA GLN A 98 35.10 -7.64 -31.19
C GLN A 98 36.17 -6.79 -30.52
N PHE A 99 36.71 -7.28 -29.40
CA PHE A 99 37.84 -6.65 -28.71
C PHE A 99 39.05 -7.56 -28.83
N SER A 100 40.12 -7.04 -29.47
CA SER A 100 41.46 -7.65 -29.47
C SER A 100 42.40 -6.97 -28.47
N ASP A 101 42.09 -5.72 -28.10
CA ASP A 101 42.79 -4.88 -27.14
C ASP A 101 41.76 -4.18 -26.24
N ALA A 102 42.23 -3.53 -25.17
CA ALA A 102 41.38 -2.76 -24.27
C ALA A 102 40.65 -1.63 -25.02
N GLY A 103 39.37 -1.42 -24.69
CA GLY A 103 38.55 -0.41 -25.35
C GLY A 103 37.27 -0.08 -24.59
N VAL A 104 36.43 0.76 -25.20
CA VAL A 104 35.15 1.19 -24.63
C VAL A 104 34.01 0.82 -25.57
N GLN A 105 32.94 0.25 -25.03
CA GLN A 105 31.68 0.00 -25.73
C GLN A 105 30.57 0.84 -25.13
N ASP A 106 29.87 1.62 -25.96
CA ASP A 106 28.60 2.21 -25.57
C ASP A 106 27.51 1.14 -25.62
N ALA A 107 26.97 0.79 -24.46
CA ALA A 107 25.83 -0.11 -24.35
C ALA A 107 24.57 0.72 -24.42
N VAL A 108 23.77 0.57 -25.48
CA VAL A 108 22.51 1.32 -25.65
C VAL A 108 21.36 0.33 -25.82
N PHE A 109 20.35 0.47 -24.97
CA PHE A 109 19.17 -0.39 -24.95
C PHE A 109 17.91 0.45 -25.09
N ASN A 110 17.10 0.14 -26.08
CA ASN A 110 15.74 0.61 -26.22
C ASN A 110 14.80 -0.32 -25.44
N ILE A 111 13.85 0.25 -24.72
CA ILE A 111 12.85 -0.46 -23.92
C ILE A 111 11.48 0.04 -24.37
N THR A 112 10.59 -0.87 -24.77
CA THR A 112 9.22 -0.57 -25.19
C THR A 112 8.26 -1.34 -24.28
N PHE A 113 7.25 -0.66 -23.73
CA PHE A 113 6.26 -1.27 -22.84
C PHE A 113 4.99 -1.54 -23.64
N ASP A 114 4.69 -2.81 -23.93
CA ASP A 114 3.47 -3.25 -24.61
C ASP A 114 2.24 -3.19 -23.68
N THR A 115 2.43 -3.44 -22.38
CA THR A 115 1.43 -3.29 -21.32
C THR A 115 2.02 -2.56 -20.11
N ILE A 116 1.21 -1.80 -19.36
CA ILE A 116 1.63 -1.17 -18.10
C ILE A 116 1.05 -2.00 -16.96
N HIS A 117 1.92 -2.64 -16.17
CA HIS A 117 1.53 -3.25 -14.90
C HIS A 117 1.77 -2.26 -13.74
N PRO A 118 0.80 -2.08 -12.83
CA PRO A 118 0.79 -0.96 -11.89
C PRO A 118 1.75 -1.10 -10.69
N ASP A 119 2.30 -2.28 -10.42
CA ASP A 119 2.79 -2.57 -9.07
C ASP A 119 4.30 -2.37 -8.86
N GLY A 120 5.15 -2.61 -9.88
CA GLY A 120 6.57 -2.28 -9.80
C GLY A 120 7.44 -2.78 -10.96
N LEU A 121 8.31 -1.92 -11.48
CA LEU A 121 9.27 -2.23 -12.54
C LEU A 121 10.69 -1.83 -12.11
N TRP A 122 11.63 -2.77 -12.26
CA TRP A 122 13.05 -2.49 -12.05
C TRP A 122 13.89 -3.18 -13.13
N GLY A 123 15.07 -2.63 -13.40
CA GLY A 123 15.98 -3.18 -14.39
C GLY A 123 17.41 -3.22 -13.90
N ARG A 124 18.20 -4.06 -14.57
CA ARG A 124 19.63 -4.26 -14.27
C ARG A 124 20.40 -4.40 -15.56
N ILE A 125 21.54 -3.72 -15.61
CA ILE A 125 22.56 -3.90 -16.66
C ILE A 125 23.78 -4.52 -16.01
N GLU A 126 24.31 -5.58 -16.60
CA GLU A 126 25.47 -6.31 -16.08
C GLU A 126 26.65 -6.25 -17.05
N ALA A 127 27.78 -5.79 -16.53
CA ALA A 127 29.09 -5.96 -17.13
C ALA A 127 29.76 -7.14 -16.43
N ALA A 128 29.42 -8.36 -16.87
CA ALA A 128 29.94 -9.58 -16.27
C ALA A 128 31.36 -9.88 -16.76
N ASN A 129 32.26 -10.10 -15.80
CA ASN A 129 33.56 -10.69 -16.10
C ASN A 129 33.40 -12.15 -16.52
N THR A 130 34.19 -12.59 -17.48
CA THR A 130 34.35 -14.00 -17.83
C THR A 130 35.82 -14.40 -17.67
N SER A 131 36.19 -15.64 -18.00
CA SER A 131 37.60 -16.03 -18.11
C SER A 131 38.36 -15.22 -19.15
N ASP A 132 37.64 -14.69 -20.15
CA ASP A 132 38.21 -14.12 -21.37
C ASP A 132 38.15 -12.59 -21.39
N VAL A 133 37.36 -11.98 -20.49
CA VAL A 133 37.12 -10.54 -20.48
C VAL A 133 36.87 -10.01 -19.07
N SER A 134 37.51 -8.89 -18.74
CA SER A 134 37.15 -8.04 -17.62
C SER A 134 36.35 -6.84 -18.15
N ALA A 135 35.19 -6.55 -17.55
CA ALA A 135 34.31 -5.49 -17.98
C ALA A 135 33.82 -4.65 -16.79
N SER A 136 33.82 -3.32 -16.96
CA SER A 136 33.31 -2.41 -15.94
C SER A 136 32.63 -1.17 -16.55
N PHE A 137 31.57 -0.69 -15.91
CA PHE A 137 30.91 0.55 -16.27
C PHE A 137 31.78 1.75 -15.91
N ILE A 138 31.82 2.73 -16.81
CA ILE A 138 32.49 4.01 -16.57
C ILE A 138 31.52 4.92 -15.79
N PRO A 139 31.86 5.35 -14.56
CA PRO A 139 30.95 6.15 -13.73
C PRO A 139 30.48 7.44 -14.40
N GLY A 140 29.20 7.80 -14.22
CA GLY A 140 28.65 9.06 -14.73
C GLY A 140 28.39 9.09 -16.24
N THR A 141 28.49 7.94 -16.91
CA THR A 141 28.19 7.81 -18.35
C THR A 141 26.77 7.34 -18.63
N VAL A 142 25.96 7.12 -17.58
CA VAL A 142 24.57 6.68 -17.75
C VAL A 142 23.73 7.81 -18.34
N GLN A 143 23.07 7.53 -19.46
CA GLN A 143 22.09 8.43 -20.08
C GLN A 143 20.80 7.68 -20.34
N THR A 144 19.66 8.30 -19.99
CA THR A 144 18.35 7.67 -20.08
C THR A 144 17.24 8.70 -20.20
N ASP A 145 16.18 8.37 -20.95
CA ASP A 145 14.89 9.07 -20.93
C ASP A 145 13.80 8.28 -20.18
N LEU A 146 14.14 7.09 -19.66
CA LEU A 146 13.27 6.37 -18.74
C LEU A 146 12.99 7.23 -17.50
N PRO A 147 11.72 7.40 -17.10
CA PRO A 147 11.38 8.02 -15.83
C PRO A 147 11.80 7.07 -14.69
N LEU A 148 12.78 7.46 -13.90
CA LEU A 148 13.32 6.64 -12.80
C LEU A 148 12.93 7.18 -11.42
N PHE A 149 12.62 6.28 -10.48
CA PHE A 149 12.57 6.59 -9.05
C PHE A 149 13.96 6.59 -8.39
N GLY A 150 14.91 5.88 -8.99
CA GLY A 150 16.27 5.77 -8.49
C GLY A 150 17.17 4.99 -9.44
N LEU A 151 18.45 5.33 -9.40
CA LEU A 151 19.53 4.73 -10.19
C LEU A 151 20.72 4.49 -9.26
N ASN A 152 21.27 3.28 -9.30
CA ASN A 152 22.48 2.90 -8.57
C ASN A 152 23.54 2.43 -9.57
N GLU A 153 24.66 3.16 -9.64
CA GLU A 153 25.77 2.88 -10.55
C GLU A 153 26.90 2.15 -9.81
N GLY A 154 27.01 0.84 -10.04
CA GLY A 154 28.14 0.03 -9.60
C GLY A 154 29.07 -0.30 -10.76
N LEU A 155 30.33 -0.62 -10.43
CA LEU A 155 31.37 -0.94 -11.43
C LEU A 155 30.99 -2.11 -12.35
N HIS A 156 30.29 -3.12 -11.87
CA HIS A 156 29.90 -4.29 -12.68
C HIS A 156 28.39 -4.39 -12.91
N ARG A 157 27.62 -3.50 -12.27
CA ARG A 157 26.17 -3.58 -12.24
C ARG A 157 25.55 -2.20 -12.09
N ILE A 158 24.61 -1.88 -12.97
CA ILE A 158 23.72 -0.73 -12.85
C ILE A 158 22.33 -1.26 -12.51
N GLU A 159 21.71 -0.73 -11.45
CA GLU A 159 20.34 -1.07 -11.02
C GLU A 159 19.46 0.18 -11.05
N TYR A 160 18.24 0.05 -11.58
CA TYR A 160 17.32 1.18 -11.68
C TYR A 160 15.88 0.77 -11.40
N ARG A 161 15.10 1.70 -10.82
CA ARG A 161 13.66 1.54 -10.59
C ARG A 161 12.89 2.51 -11.48
N ILE A 162 11.89 2.01 -12.20
CA ILE A 162 11.13 2.77 -13.18
C ILE A 162 9.87 3.33 -12.53
N ASN A 163 9.58 4.60 -12.76
CA ASN A 163 8.32 5.22 -12.37
C ASN A 163 7.24 4.90 -13.39
N THR A 164 6.46 3.85 -13.11
CA THR A 164 5.43 3.31 -14.00
C THR A 164 4.28 4.28 -14.28
N THR A 165 4.03 5.26 -13.38
CA THR A 165 2.99 6.29 -13.59
C THR A 165 3.29 7.26 -14.73
N MET A 166 4.55 7.31 -15.16
CA MET A 166 5.06 8.19 -16.21
C MET A 166 5.38 7.43 -17.51
N ILE A 167 5.09 6.12 -17.54
CA ILE A 167 5.29 5.27 -18.71
C ILE A 167 4.01 5.26 -19.53
N GLU A 168 4.16 5.32 -20.86
CA GLU A 168 3.06 5.19 -21.80
C GLU A 168 3.26 3.90 -22.63
N ALA A 169 2.20 3.10 -22.76
CA ALA A 169 2.25 1.87 -23.52
C ALA A 169 2.48 2.17 -25.02
N GLY A 170 3.36 1.40 -25.65
CA GLY A 170 3.80 1.58 -27.02
C GLY A 170 4.91 2.61 -27.21
N ASN A 171 5.22 3.43 -26.21
CA ASN A 171 6.36 4.35 -26.29
C ASN A 171 7.68 3.61 -26.06
N GLN A 172 8.69 4.03 -26.80
CA GLN A 172 10.05 3.54 -26.67
C GLN A 172 10.88 4.53 -25.86
N TYR A 173 11.54 4.01 -24.85
CA TYR A 173 12.52 4.69 -24.00
C TYR A 173 13.90 4.09 -24.23
N PHE A 174 14.96 4.74 -23.78
CA PHE A 174 16.31 4.20 -23.81
C PHE A 174 17.05 4.38 -22.48
N ILE A 175 17.98 3.47 -22.25
CA ILE A 175 19.05 3.63 -21.26
C ILE A 175 20.37 3.22 -21.90
N SER A 176 21.42 3.96 -21.57
CA SER A 176 22.76 3.70 -22.07
C SER A 176 23.83 3.93 -21.01
N ALA A 177 24.96 3.26 -21.16
CA ALA A 177 26.14 3.42 -20.32
C ALA A 177 27.41 3.01 -21.10
N ALA A 178 28.54 3.65 -20.82
CA ALA A 178 29.82 3.25 -21.40
C ALA A 178 30.45 2.12 -20.56
N VAL A 179 30.95 1.09 -21.23
CA VAL A 179 31.60 -0.07 -20.61
C VAL A 179 33.04 -0.15 -21.07
N ALA A 180 33.97 -0.06 -20.14
CA ALA A 180 35.37 -0.40 -20.37
C ALA A 180 35.52 -1.92 -20.45
N VAL A 181 36.20 -2.40 -21.48
CA VAL A 181 36.38 -3.82 -21.80
C VAL A 181 37.87 -4.11 -21.93
N GLU A 182 38.35 -5.07 -21.16
CA GLU A 182 39.73 -5.54 -21.15
C GLU A 182 39.76 -7.04 -21.48
N PRO A 183 39.97 -7.42 -22.76
CA PRO A 183 40.05 -8.82 -23.15
C PRO A 183 41.39 -9.44 -22.75
N THR A 184 41.38 -10.70 -22.28
CA THR A 184 42.60 -11.50 -22.13
C THR A 184 42.97 -12.24 -23.43
N GLN A 185 42.01 -12.37 -24.35
CA GLN A 185 42.14 -12.88 -25.70
C GLN A 185 41.02 -12.31 -26.59
N PRO A 186 41.15 -12.32 -27.93
CA PRO A 186 40.12 -11.77 -28.82
C PRO A 186 38.72 -12.35 -28.54
N VAL A 187 37.77 -11.49 -28.17
CA VAL A 187 36.43 -11.89 -27.71
C VAL A 187 35.34 -11.00 -28.29
N MET A 188 34.18 -11.60 -28.57
CA MET A 188 32.96 -10.86 -28.89
C MET A 188 32.24 -10.51 -27.60
N PHE A 189 32.30 -9.24 -27.19
CA PHE A 189 31.69 -8.80 -25.94
C PHE A 189 30.37 -8.06 -26.16
N ALA A 190 29.44 -8.26 -25.24
CA ALA A 190 28.15 -7.60 -25.15
C ALA A 190 27.65 -7.63 -23.69
N PRO A 191 27.49 -6.48 -23.01
CA PRO A 191 26.94 -6.46 -21.65
C PRO A 191 25.50 -6.96 -21.66
N SER A 192 25.05 -7.69 -20.64
CA SER A 192 23.65 -8.15 -20.58
C SER A 192 22.75 -7.08 -19.96
N ILE A 193 21.50 -7.07 -20.40
CA ILE A 193 20.44 -6.26 -19.78
C ILE A 193 19.27 -7.19 -19.46
N GLY A 194 18.66 -6.97 -18.30
CA GLY A 194 17.38 -7.54 -17.94
C GLY A 194 16.45 -6.45 -17.42
N VAL A 195 15.16 -6.64 -17.65
CA VAL A 195 14.09 -5.91 -16.95
C VAL A 195 13.28 -6.95 -16.22
N TRP A 196 12.98 -6.67 -14.95
CA TRP A 196 12.17 -7.51 -14.10
C TRP A 196 10.86 -6.79 -13.83
N GLU A 197 9.78 -7.48 -14.13
CA GLU A 197 8.42 -7.03 -13.85
C GLU A 197 7.97 -7.59 -12.50
N THR A 198 7.24 -6.80 -11.73
CA THR A 198 6.52 -7.26 -10.54
C THR A 198 5.05 -6.90 -10.74
N ILE A 199 4.19 -7.91 -10.75
CA ILE A 199 2.79 -7.74 -11.16
C ILE A 199 1.87 -7.49 -9.96
N ASN A 200 2.18 -8.07 -8.79
CA ASN A 200 1.38 -7.89 -7.57
C ASN A 200 2.23 -7.86 -6.28
N PHE A 201 1.89 -7.00 -5.33
CA PHE A 201 2.38 -7.08 -3.94
C PHE A 201 1.26 -7.51 -2.98
N THR A 202 1.59 -8.36 -2.02
CA THR A 202 0.75 -8.64 -0.85
C THR A 202 1.59 -8.45 0.41
N ARG A 203 1.09 -7.67 1.37
CA ARG A 203 1.77 -7.41 2.64
C ARG A 203 1.05 -8.14 3.75
N THR A 204 1.82 -8.83 4.59
CA THR A 204 1.33 -9.50 5.79
C THR A 204 2.23 -9.12 6.95
N ALA A 205 1.65 -8.54 8.00
CA ALA A 205 2.36 -8.31 9.25
C ALA A 205 2.62 -9.65 9.95
N ALA A 206 3.77 -9.82 10.59
CA ALA A 206 4.04 -10.98 11.43
C ALA A 206 4.58 -10.59 12.81
N PRO A 207 4.02 -11.15 13.89
CA PRO A 207 4.60 -11.01 15.22
C PRO A 207 5.99 -11.69 15.33
N GLU A 208 6.81 -11.18 16.26
CA GLU A 208 8.13 -11.72 16.60
C GLU A 208 8.09 -13.24 16.89
N GLY A 209 9.10 -13.98 16.42
CA GLY A 209 9.30 -15.39 16.74
C GLY A 209 8.25 -16.34 16.14
N THR A 210 7.29 -15.84 15.37
CA THR A 210 6.26 -16.66 14.74
C THR A 210 6.73 -17.11 13.37
N MET A 211 6.71 -18.42 13.11
CA MET A 211 6.88 -18.93 11.75
C MET A 211 5.64 -18.54 10.93
N VAL A 212 5.87 -17.79 9.87
CA VAL A 212 4.83 -17.39 8.94
C VAL A 212 4.92 -18.31 7.74
N THR A 213 3.81 -18.96 7.43
CA THR A 213 3.68 -19.77 6.23
C THR A 213 2.86 -19.00 5.21
N VAL A 214 3.37 -18.91 3.98
CA VAL A 214 2.65 -18.26 2.89
C VAL A 214 1.43 -19.13 2.54
N PRO A 215 0.21 -18.56 2.50
CA PRO A 215 -0.98 -19.29 2.10
C PRO A 215 -0.80 -19.93 0.72
N HIS A 216 -1.14 -21.21 0.58
CA HIS A 216 -0.96 -21.98 -0.67
C HIS A 216 -1.61 -21.32 -1.89
N ILE A 217 -2.73 -20.61 -1.71
CA ILE A 217 -3.41 -19.88 -2.80
C ILE A 217 -2.55 -18.76 -3.42
N LEU A 218 -1.51 -18.30 -2.72
CA LEU A 218 -0.60 -17.28 -3.20
C LEU A 218 0.68 -17.88 -3.82
N LEU A 219 0.91 -19.18 -3.66
CA LEU A 219 2.08 -19.88 -4.18
C LEU A 219 1.91 -20.23 -5.67
N PRO A 220 2.98 -20.19 -6.48
CA PRO A 220 2.98 -20.81 -7.81
C PRO A 220 2.76 -22.33 -7.73
N ASP A 221 2.20 -22.93 -8.79
CA ASP A 221 1.83 -24.36 -8.80
C ASP A 221 2.99 -25.34 -8.53
N ASN A 222 4.24 -24.93 -8.78
CA ASN A 222 5.44 -25.73 -8.56
C ASN A 222 6.10 -25.52 -7.18
N VAL A 223 5.49 -24.71 -6.32
CA VAL A 223 5.95 -24.40 -4.96
C VAL A 223 4.96 -24.99 -3.96
N SER A 224 5.42 -25.96 -3.16
CA SER A 224 4.59 -26.64 -2.18
C SER A 224 4.52 -25.90 -0.85
N ASN A 225 5.61 -25.22 -0.46
CA ASN A 225 5.66 -24.49 0.79
C ASN A 225 6.68 -23.35 0.74
N VAL A 226 6.33 -22.22 1.37
CA VAL A 226 7.27 -21.15 1.70
C VAL A 226 6.98 -20.70 3.12
N SER A 227 8.00 -20.70 3.97
CA SER A 227 7.88 -20.16 5.32
C SER A 227 9.12 -19.41 5.76
N PHE A 228 8.92 -18.51 6.71
CA PHE A 228 9.98 -17.66 7.23
C PHE A 228 9.73 -17.33 8.70
N SER A 229 10.81 -17.02 9.40
CA SER A 229 10.76 -16.57 10.79
C SER A 229 11.90 -15.62 11.09
N SER A 230 11.64 -14.63 11.92
CA SER A 230 12.65 -13.72 12.48
C SER A 230 12.45 -13.62 13.99
N ALA A 231 13.57 -13.56 14.71
CA ALA A 231 13.58 -13.25 16.14
C ALA A 231 13.34 -11.75 16.44
N THR A 232 13.18 -10.88 15.44
CA THR A 232 12.82 -9.46 15.61
C THR A 232 11.42 -9.21 14.99
N PRO A 233 10.54 -8.40 15.62
CA PRO A 233 9.26 -8.01 15.03
C PRO A 233 9.46 -7.34 13.65
N CYS A 234 8.65 -7.70 12.67
CA CYS A 234 8.82 -7.19 11.32
C CYS A 234 7.59 -7.36 10.42
N THR A 235 7.54 -6.55 9.35
CA THR A 235 6.54 -6.69 8.31
C THR A 235 7.12 -7.47 7.14
N TRP A 236 6.37 -8.46 6.66
CA TRP A 236 6.77 -9.25 5.51
C TRP A 236 6.00 -8.80 4.28
N GLU A 237 6.73 -8.33 3.29
CA GLU A 237 6.19 -7.96 1.99
C GLU A 237 6.48 -9.09 1.01
N MET A 238 5.44 -9.64 0.39
CA MET A 238 5.59 -10.64 -0.66
C MET A 238 5.28 -9.99 -2.02
N ALA A 239 6.30 -9.97 -2.87
CA ALA A 239 6.18 -9.63 -4.28
C ALA A 239 5.92 -10.89 -5.11
N ARG A 240 4.75 -10.96 -5.73
CA ARG A 240 4.40 -12.00 -6.69
C ARG A 240 4.53 -11.43 -8.10
N ASN A 241 5.34 -12.09 -8.90
CA ASN A 241 5.17 -12.07 -10.35
C ASN A 241 4.53 -13.40 -10.77
N GLU A 242 3.87 -13.46 -11.94
CA GLU A 242 2.99 -14.55 -12.38
C GLU A 242 3.53 -15.97 -12.11
N HIS A 243 4.86 -16.18 -12.12
CA HIS A 243 5.48 -17.42 -11.62
C HIS A 243 6.84 -17.22 -10.95
N ILE A 244 7.06 -16.10 -10.25
CA ILE A 244 8.28 -15.86 -9.44
C ILE A 244 7.82 -15.28 -8.10
N ILE A 245 8.18 -15.92 -6.99
CA ILE A 245 8.21 -15.26 -5.67
C ILE A 245 9.53 -14.47 -5.65
N SER A 246 9.46 -13.20 -6.05
CA SER A 246 10.66 -12.43 -6.42
C SER A 246 11.22 -11.60 -5.28
N SER A 247 10.44 -11.36 -4.24
CA SER A 247 10.98 -10.88 -2.98
C SER A 247 9.96 -11.09 -1.89
N ILE A 248 10.27 -11.98 -0.95
CA ILE A 248 9.83 -11.76 0.42
C ILE A 248 10.83 -10.76 0.97
N THR A 249 10.43 -9.52 1.18
CA THR A 249 11.25 -8.49 1.82
C THR A 249 10.72 -8.31 3.22
N GLN A 250 11.47 -8.77 4.22
CA GLN A 250 11.24 -8.32 5.59
C GLN A 250 11.70 -6.87 5.67
N ARG A 251 10.77 -5.91 5.75
CA ARG A 251 11.13 -4.57 6.20
C ARG A 251 11.12 -4.58 7.71
N SER A 252 12.24 -4.22 8.33
CA SER A 252 12.19 -3.56 9.64
C SER A 252 11.72 -2.13 9.46
N ASP A 253 10.54 -1.98 8.86
CA ASP A 253 9.69 -0.92 9.31
C ASP A 253 9.39 -1.35 10.75
N LEU A 254 10.20 -0.85 11.71
CA LEU A 254 9.55 -0.26 12.85
C LEU A 254 8.55 0.69 12.18
N VAL A 255 7.30 0.24 12.05
CA VAL A 255 6.20 1.17 12.18
C VAL A 255 6.44 1.68 13.58
N VAL A 256 7.30 2.70 13.73
CA VAL A 256 7.26 3.59 14.88
C VAL A 256 5.81 4.03 14.80
N PRO A 257 4.92 3.57 15.69
CA PRO A 257 3.52 3.90 15.56
C PRO A 257 3.48 5.42 15.48
N SER A 258 3.08 6.00 14.36
CA SER A 258 2.94 7.45 14.35
C SER A 258 1.78 7.77 15.30
N PRO A 259 1.79 8.92 15.99
CA PRO A 259 0.57 9.40 16.60
C PRO A 259 -0.57 9.31 15.57
N PRO A 260 -1.80 8.97 15.98
CA PRO A 260 -2.92 8.93 15.05
C PRO A 260 -3.07 10.27 14.33
N SER A 261 -3.70 10.30 13.15
CA SER A 261 -4.26 11.53 12.60
C SER A 261 -5.76 11.45 12.75
N ALA A 262 -6.32 12.30 13.61
CA ALA A 262 -7.72 12.22 13.99
C ALA A 262 -8.60 12.78 12.86
N ALA A 263 -9.57 11.98 12.42
CA ALA A 263 -10.52 12.39 11.39
C ALA A 263 -11.85 11.66 11.59
N PHE A 264 -12.97 12.30 11.24
CA PHE A 264 -14.27 11.65 11.33
C PHE A 264 -15.29 12.24 10.38
N THR A 265 -16.42 11.53 10.24
CA THR A 265 -17.63 11.98 9.56
C THR A 265 -18.84 11.80 10.47
N ALA A 266 -19.91 12.58 10.23
CA ALA A 266 -21.16 12.50 10.99
C ALA A 266 -22.35 12.49 10.04
N THR A 267 -23.33 11.63 10.29
CA THR A 267 -24.56 11.56 9.50
C THR A 267 -25.80 11.23 10.36
N PRO A 268 -26.92 11.96 10.20
CA PRO A 268 -27.04 13.29 9.56
C PRO A 268 -26.41 14.41 10.41
N THR A 269 -26.15 15.58 9.82
CA THR A 269 -25.58 16.76 10.52
C THR A 269 -26.62 17.80 10.93
N SER A 270 -27.88 17.65 10.51
CA SER A 270 -28.97 18.57 10.83
C SER A 270 -30.28 17.83 11.06
N GLY A 271 -31.09 18.31 12.00
CA GLY A 271 -32.40 17.71 12.29
C GLY A 271 -33.13 18.41 13.44
N ALA A 272 -34.39 18.04 13.67
CA ALA A 272 -35.15 18.55 14.81
C ALA A 272 -34.73 17.85 16.12
N ALA A 273 -34.83 18.55 17.25
CA ALA A 273 -34.56 18.00 18.57
C ALA A 273 -35.15 16.59 18.76
N GLY A 274 -34.31 15.65 19.21
CA GLY A 274 -34.61 14.22 19.30
C GLY A 274 -34.05 13.37 18.16
N PHE A 275 -33.31 13.95 17.20
CA PHE A 275 -32.69 13.18 16.12
C PHE A 275 -31.36 12.54 16.54
N THR A 276 -31.10 11.36 15.97
CA THR A 276 -29.91 10.56 16.25
C THR A 276 -28.86 10.76 15.15
N VAL A 277 -27.63 11.09 15.57
CA VAL A 277 -26.44 11.23 14.73
C VAL A 277 -25.55 10.00 14.90
N ARG A 278 -25.05 9.47 13.79
CA ARG A 278 -24.01 8.45 13.77
C ARG A 278 -22.68 9.10 13.43
N PHE A 279 -21.69 8.91 14.30
CA PHE A 279 -20.32 9.33 14.07
C PHE A 279 -19.51 8.13 13.58
N ASN A 280 -18.72 8.36 12.53
CA ASN A 280 -17.83 7.37 11.97
C ASN A 280 -16.39 7.90 12.00
N ASP A 281 -15.56 7.26 12.82
CA ASP A 281 -14.13 7.49 12.89
C ASP A 281 -13.47 7.09 11.57
N THR A 282 -12.64 7.97 11.04
CA THR A 282 -11.83 7.75 9.84
C THR A 282 -10.37 8.08 10.11
N SER A 283 -9.95 8.03 11.38
CA SER A 283 -8.59 8.34 11.82
C SER A 283 -7.59 7.33 11.26
N THR A 284 -6.40 7.80 10.89
CA THR A 284 -5.28 6.95 10.44
C THR A 284 -4.25 6.76 11.56
N GLY A 285 -3.33 5.80 11.41
CA GLY A 285 -2.24 5.60 12.38
C GLY A 285 -2.57 4.65 13.54
N GLU A 286 -3.40 3.63 13.29
CA GLU A 286 -3.73 2.55 14.23
C GLU A 286 -4.12 3.03 15.65
N PRO A 287 -5.16 3.88 15.78
CA PRO A 287 -5.67 4.28 17.09
C PRO A 287 -6.18 3.08 17.89
N THR A 288 -5.86 3.06 19.18
CA THR A 288 -6.31 2.03 20.14
C THR A 288 -7.35 2.55 21.14
N SER A 289 -7.56 3.86 21.20
CA SER A 289 -8.56 4.49 22.06
C SER A 289 -9.10 5.78 21.45
N TRP A 290 -10.37 6.06 21.76
CA TRP A 290 -11.10 7.24 21.28
C TRP A 290 -11.71 7.98 22.47
N PHE A 291 -11.74 9.30 22.38
CA PHE A 291 -12.50 10.15 23.28
C PHE A 291 -13.23 11.22 22.46
N TRP A 292 -14.56 11.17 22.54
CA TRP A 292 -15.46 12.10 21.88
C TRP A 292 -16.00 13.10 22.89
N ASP A 293 -15.93 14.38 22.54
CA ASP A 293 -16.74 15.44 23.13
C ASP A 293 -17.79 15.84 22.08
N LEU A 294 -19.05 15.54 22.39
CA LEU A 294 -20.18 15.71 21.46
C LEU A 294 -20.73 17.15 21.50
N GLY A 295 -20.14 18.03 22.30
CA GLY A 295 -20.44 19.46 22.32
C GLY A 295 -21.68 19.85 23.12
N ASP A 296 -22.53 18.89 23.53
CA ASP A 296 -23.72 19.09 24.36
C ASP A 296 -23.48 18.80 25.85
N GLY A 297 -22.21 18.56 26.23
CA GLY A 297 -21.79 18.16 27.57
C GLY A 297 -21.72 16.65 27.76
N THR A 298 -22.06 15.86 26.75
CA THR A 298 -21.87 14.40 26.76
C THR A 298 -20.56 13.98 26.08
N ASN A 299 -20.06 12.79 26.44
CA ASN A 299 -18.86 12.21 25.88
C ASN A 299 -19.06 10.73 25.53
N SER A 300 -18.17 10.19 24.71
CA SER A 300 -18.13 8.75 24.38
C SER A 300 -16.69 8.26 24.21
N THR A 301 -16.49 6.97 24.46
CA THR A 301 -15.22 6.26 24.22
C THR A 301 -15.33 5.21 23.11
N ASP A 302 -16.49 5.09 22.47
CA ASP A 302 -16.69 4.17 21.35
C ASP A 302 -15.96 4.67 20.10
N GLN A 303 -15.50 3.76 19.25
CA GLN A 303 -14.89 4.13 17.96
C GLN A 303 -15.92 4.81 17.03
N HIS A 304 -17.16 4.34 17.02
CA HIS A 304 -18.24 4.83 16.16
C HIS A 304 -19.50 5.11 17.00
N PRO A 305 -19.53 6.20 17.78
CA PRO A 305 -20.64 6.45 18.69
C PRO A 305 -21.91 6.85 17.93
N VAL A 306 -23.04 6.50 18.54
CA VAL A 306 -24.36 6.93 18.11
C VAL A 306 -24.95 7.79 19.22
N HIS A 307 -25.29 9.05 18.91
CA HIS A 307 -25.76 10.01 19.90
C HIS A 307 -27.06 10.68 19.49
N THR A 308 -27.93 11.00 20.45
CA THR A 308 -29.20 11.68 20.19
C THR A 308 -29.19 13.06 20.84
N TYR A 309 -29.31 14.10 20.02
CA TYR A 309 -29.34 15.48 20.50
C TYR A 309 -30.78 15.89 20.80
N THR A 310 -31.07 16.16 22.08
CA THR A 310 -32.43 16.45 22.56
C THR A 310 -32.72 17.94 22.72
N THR A 311 -31.69 18.79 22.70
CA THR A 311 -31.83 20.23 22.88
C THR A 311 -31.50 20.96 21.57
N PRO A 312 -32.29 21.96 21.15
CA PRO A 312 -31.96 22.79 20.01
C PRO A 312 -30.67 23.58 20.24
N GLY A 313 -29.84 23.69 19.22
CA GLY A 313 -28.53 24.33 19.32
C GLY A 313 -27.60 23.97 18.19
N THR A 314 -26.42 24.57 18.22
CA THR A 314 -25.33 24.28 17.29
C THR A 314 -24.16 23.71 18.09
N TYR A 315 -23.76 22.49 17.77
CA TYR A 315 -22.78 21.73 18.52
C TYR A 315 -21.50 21.56 17.72
N SER A 316 -20.36 21.82 18.37
CA SER A 316 -19.04 21.51 17.83
C SER A 316 -18.59 20.18 18.39
N VAL A 317 -18.13 19.28 17.53
CA VAL A 317 -17.76 17.92 17.92
C VAL A 317 -16.25 17.77 17.85
N ARG A 318 -15.68 17.17 18.89
CA ARG A 318 -14.25 16.93 19.00
C ARG A 318 -13.98 15.43 19.18
N LEU A 319 -13.06 14.90 18.38
CA LEU A 319 -12.52 13.55 18.51
C LEU A 319 -11.05 13.63 18.90
N THR A 320 -10.67 12.87 19.94
CA THR A 320 -9.28 12.59 20.28
C THR A 320 -9.01 11.10 20.07
N ALA A 321 -8.12 10.77 19.14
CA ALA A 321 -7.71 9.39 18.85
C ALA A 321 -6.29 9.17 19.39
N SER A 322 -6.05 8.08 20.11
CA SER A 322 -4.76 7.80 20.75
C SER A 322 -4.26 6.38 20.52
N ASN A 323 -2.95 6.22 20.49
CA ASN A 323 -2.25 4.94 20.53
C ASN A 323 -1.09 5.00 21.53
N ALA A 324 -0.25 3.94 21.57
CA ALA A 324 0.88 3.87 22.50
C ALA A 324 1.96 4.95 22.28
N VAL A 325 1.97 5.64 21.14
CA VAL A 325 2.98 6.64 20.79
C VAL A 325 2.50 8.07 20.95
N GLY A 326 1.19 8.31 20.85
CA GLY A 326 0.65 9.64 21.09
C GLY A 326 -0.83 9.73 20.78
N SER A 327 -1.30 10.96 20.66
CA SER A 327 -2.69 11.28 20.38
C SER A 327 -2.79 12.47 19.44
N ASP A 328 -3.82 12.49 18.63
CA ASP A 328 -4.21 13.65 17.84
C ASP A 328 -5.68 14.01 18.11
N THR A 329 -6.01 15.27 17.84
CA THR A 329 -7.34 15.82 18.08
C THR A 329 -7.82 16.60 16.87
N VAL A 330 -9.02 16.27 16.41
CA VAL A 330 -9.76 17.06 15.43
C VAL A 330 -11.00 17.67 16.07
N THR A 331 -11.34 18.90 15.71
CA THR A 331 -12.56 19.59 16.15
C THR A 331 -13.26 20.19 14.96
N GLU A 332 -14.48 19.73 14.72
CA GLU A 332 -15.36 20.27 13.69
C GLU A 332 -16.33 21.27 14.35
N GLN A 333 -16.16 22.54 14.01
CA GLN A 333 -16.97 23.62 14.57
C GLN A 333 -18.35 23.66 13.94
N ALA A 334 -19.38 23.86 14.77
CA ALA A 334 -20.77 23.98 14.31
C ALA A 334 -21.25 22.83 13.40
N LEU A 335 -20.72 21.62 13.63
CA LEU A 335 -20.98 20.45 12.79
C LEU A 335 -22.43 19.98 12.87
N ILE A 336 -23.02 19.97 14.08
CA ILE A 336 -24.37 19.46 14.30
C ILE A 336 -25.32 20.61 14.57
N ILE A 337 -26.38 20.70 13.78
CA ILE A 337 -27.42 21.74 13.90
C ILE A 337 -28.73 21.09 14.32
N VAL A 338 -29.22 21.45 15.49
CA VAL A 338 -30.46 20.93 16.06
C VAL A 338 -31.51 22.04 16.07
N HIS A 339 -32.58 21.84 15.32
CA HIS A 339 -33.70 22.78 15.22
C HIS A 339 -34.72 22.55 16.32
N ILE A 340 -35.52 23.58 16.61
CA ILE A 340 -36.66 23.45 17.51
C ILE A 340 -37.69 22.52 16.86
N ARG A 341 -38.15 21.52 17.60
CA ARG A 341 -39.21 20.63 17.13
C ARG A 341 -40.49 21.43 16.92
N GLY A 342 -41.01 21.41 15.69
CA GLY A 342 -42.20 22.18 15.29
C GLY A 342 -41.90 23.53 14.62
N ASP A 343 -40.64 23.97 14.54
CA ASP A 343 -40.24 25.18 13.78
C ASP A 343 -39.94 24.78 12.32
N PHE A 344 -40.99 24.67 11.51
CA PHE A 344 -40.88 24.31 10.10
C PHE A 344 -40.46 25.49 9.23
N ASN A 345 -40.59 26.72 9.72
CA ASN A 345 -40.21 27.92 8.98
C ASN A 345 -38.77 28.39 9.25
N GLY A 346 -38.12 27.85 10.28
CA GLY A 346 -36.71 28.06 10.62
C GLY A 346 -36.44 29.41 11.28
N ASN A 347 -37.44 30.05 11.89
CA ASN A 347 -37.29 31.37 12.51
C ASN A 347 -36.81 31.31 13.98
N GLY A 348 -36.57 30.10 14.50
CA GLY A 348 -36.11 29.86 15.86
C GLY A 348 -37.21 29.90 16.91
N ARG A 349 -38.49 29.80 16.52
CA ARG A 349 -39.66 29.71 17.41
C ARG A 349 -40.73 28.84 16.77
N VAL A 350 -41.63 28.30 17.59
CA VAL A 350 -42.86 27.67 17.09
C VAL A 350 -43.99 28.69 17.15
N ASP A 351 -44.53 29.06 16.01
CA ASP A 351 -45.56 30.08 15.87
C ASP A 351 -46.60 29.77 14.76
N ILE A 352 -47.44 30.74 14.43
CA ILE A 352 -48.50 30.58 13.44
C ILE A 352 -47.96 30.34 12.02
N GLY A 353 -46.74 30.77 11.72
CA GLY A 353 -46.06 30.48 10.46
C GLY A 353 -45.77 28.99 10.28
N ASP A 354 -45.46 28.28 11.37
CA ASP A 354 -45.25 26.83 11.35
C ASP A 354 -46.54 26.06 11.14
N VAL A 355 -47.62 26.50 11.80
CA VAL A 355 -48.97 25.97 11.58
C VAL A 355 -49.35 26.07 10.11
N ALA A 356 -49.07 27.22 9.47
CA ALA A 356 -49.36 27.43 8.06
C ALA A 356 -48.56 26.49 7.16
N LYS A 357 -47.27 26.26 7.45
CA LYS A 357 -46.44 25.32 6.69
C LYS A 357 -46.94 23.89 6.78
N VAL A 358 -47.27 23.39 7.98
CA VAL A 358 -47.81 22.04 8.13
C VAL A 358 -49.20 21.91 7.52
N ALA A 359 -50.03 22.96 7.59
CA ALA A 359 -51.30 23.00 6.88
C ALA A 359 -51.11 22.89 5.36
N TRP A 360 -50.09 23.54 4.78
CA TRP A 360 -49.76 23.42 3.36
C TRP A 360 -49.30 22.01 2.97
N MET A 361 -48.50 21.34 3.82
CA MET A 361 -48.14 19.92 3.66
C MET A 361 -49.39 19.04 3.63
N ALA A 362 -50.29 19.23 4.60
CA ALA A 362 -51.52 18.45 4.77
C ALA A 362 -52.49 18.53 3.59
N ILE A 363 -52.49 19.65 2.85
CA ILE A 363 -53.34 19.85 1.66
C ILE A 363 -52.59 19.61 0.34
N GLY A 364 -51.36 19.10 0.38
CA GLY A 364 -50.58 18.74 -0.80
C GLY A 364 -50.02 19.93 -1.59
N LEU A 365 -49.96 21.12 -1.00
CA LEU A 365 -49.32 22.30 -1.61
C LEU A 365 -47.80 22.35 -1.35
N MET A 366 -47.28 21.45 -0.51
CA MET A 366 -45.87 21.28 -0.20
C MET A 366 -45.60 19.79 0.05
N GLU A 367 -44.40 19.30 -0.26
CA GLU A 367 -44.03 17.91 0.07
C GLU A 367 -44.12 17.71 1.60
N PRO A 368 -44.79 16.63 2.06
CA PRO A 368 -44.93 16.36 3.48
C PRO A 368 -43.61 15.95 4.10
N ASP A 369 -43.18 16.68 5.13
CA ASP A 369 -42.08 16.28 6.00
C ASP A 369 -42.59 15.25 7.01
N PRO A 370 -42.08 14.01 7.05
CA PRO A 370 -42.49 13.02 8.04
C PRO A 370 -42.35 13.48 9.50
N ALA A 371 -41.46 14.44 9.79
CA ALA A 371 -41.32 15.04 11.11
C ALA A 371 -42.54 15.90 11.52
N ALA A 372 -43.41 16.25 10.58
CA ALA A 372 -44.66 16.96 10.83
C ALA A 372 -45.81 16.08 11.29
N ASN A 373 -45.64 14.75 11.34
CA ASN A 373 -46.63 13.84 11.90
C ASN A 373 -46.54 13.79 13.44
N PHE A 374 -47.11 14.80 14.09
CA PHE A 374 -47.18 14.90 15.55
C PHE A 374 -48.19 13.94 16.17
N LYS A 375 -49.10 13.35 15.39
CA LYS A 375 -50.04 12.34 15.88
C LYS A 375 -49.47 10.93 15.90
N GLY A 376 -48.42 10.67 15.13
CA GLY A 376 -47.77 9.37 15.00
C GLY A 376 -48.62 8.32 14.26
N ASP A 377 -49.61 8.72 13.47
CA ASP A 377 -50.51 7.83 12.73
C ASP A 377 -49.96 7.42 11.35
N GLY A 378 -48.95 8.14 10.86
CA GLY A 378 -48.21 7.83 9.64
C GLY A 378 -48.48 8.82 8.52
N GLU A 379 -49.40 9.77 8.72
CA GLU A 379 -49.79 10.77 7.74
C GLU A 379 -49.56 12.18 8.30
N VAL A 380 -49.32 13.15 7.41
CA VAL A 380 -49.28 14.57 7.78
C VAL A 380 -50.62 15.17 7.35
N ASP A 381 -51.47 15.51 8.32
CA ASP A 381 -52.82 16.02 8.03
C ASP A 381 -53.17 17.29 8.83
N SER A 382 -54.40 17.79 8.65
CA SER A 382 -54.87 19.02 9.30
C SER A 382 -54.83 18.97 10.84
N ALA A 383 -54.89 17.78 11.44
CA ALA A 383 -54.82 17.59 12.88
C ALA A 383 -53.38 17.69 13.41
N ASP A 384 -52.37 17.45 12.58
CA ASP A 384 -50.97 17.75 12.90
C ASP A 384 -50.71 19.27 12.97
N ALA A 385 -51.24 20.02 12.01
CA ALA A 385 -51.21 21.48 12.04
C ALA A 385 -51.95 22.04 13.27
N ALA A 386 -53.11 21.46 13.61
CA ALA A 386 -53.84 21.81 14.82
C ALA A 386 -53.00 21.56 16.08
N ARG A 387 -52.26 20.44 16.17
CA ARG A 387 -51.39 20.13 17.31
C ARG A 387 -50.33 21.19 17.53
N ILE A 388 -49.67 21.67 16.48
CA ILE A 388 -48.71 22.79 16.57
C ILE A 388 -49.40 24.05 17.11
N ALA A 389 -50.61 24.35 16.61
CA ALA A 389 -51.38 25.50 17.09
C ALA A 389 -51.71 25.39 18.59
N TYR A 390 -52.14 24.21 19.06
CA TYR A 390 -52.40 23.95 20.48
C TYR A 390 -51.13 24.09 21.34
N TYR A 391 -49.96 23.65 20.84
CA TYR A 391 -48.70 23.84 21.55
C TYR A 391 -48.34 25.33 21.63
N TYR A 392 -48.37 26.03 20.49
CA TYR A 392 -48.11 27.46 20.39
C TYR A 392 -48.97 28.28 21.37
N VAL A 393 -50.27 27.96 21.50
CA VAL A 393 -51.17 28.65 22.44
C VAL A 393 -51.11 28.12 23.89
N GLY A 394 -50.12 27.29 24.21
CA GLY A 394 -49.87 26.78 25.56
C GLY A 394 -50.95 25.82 26.09
N LYS A 395 -51.68 25.14 25.20
CA LYS A 395 -52.75 24.21 25.56
C LYS A 395 -52.27 22.77 25.71
N ILE A 396 -51.11 22.44 25.13
CA ILE A 396 -50.45 21.15 25.29
C ILE A 396 -48.96 21.36 25.65
N PRO A 397 -48.29 20.36 26.26
CA PRO A 397 -46.85 20.36 26.48
C PRO A 397 -46.04 20.49 25.17
N ALA A 398 -44.72 20.63 25.31
CA ALA A 398 -43.78 20.65 24.18
C ALA A 398 -44.01 19.50 23.19
N LEU A 399 -43.93 19.84 21.89
CA LEU A 399 -44.27 18.97 20.77
C LEU A 399 -43.42 17.72 20.70
#